data_AF-A0A7V3T422-F1
#
_entry.id   AF-A0A7V3T422-F1
#
_cell.length_a   1.000
_cell.length_b   1.000
_cell.length_c   1.000
_cell.angle_alpha   90.00
_cell.angle_beta   90.00
_cell.angle_gamma   90.00
#
_symmetry.space_group_name_H-M   'P 1'
#
loop_
_entity.id
_entity.type
_entity.pdbx_description
1 polymer ?
#
loop_
_entity_poly.entity_id
_entity_poly.type
_entity_poly.pdbx_seq_one_letter_code
_entity_poly.pdbx_strand_id
1 'polypeptide(L)'
;MRQAGAPSRPGPGQRQSCHAHWPGSGGTMRQVAQQLPVIGWWLTCLVLVCLSMTACDPTPPSMGASGNEPKSASASPPARLAAVAGLFYPKDPGALGGLIDRLLAETQVEPVQRLKALVCPHAGYVYSGPTAAFGYKLLQGRQYETVIVLAPSHYALFHGASVCTAAVYRTPLGEVPISEKAQTLARLKPFVPEQPATVHRPSWAANSSRPAPAPGADTPHTWEHSDEVQVPFLQRVLKQFKLVPVVMGQVDAAEVARVLAEHVDEHTLLIASSDLSHYHPYDQARQLDSRCVKAICDLDVGAMQDQEACGKGPVQVVMHLARLKGWKAKLLDYRNSGDTAGDRTAVVGYAAVAFYQPEPGRYSAAERKALLDLARQTIKEVVTRNRLPEVRPEQFPASLREPKACFVTLTKQGRLRGCIGHLTAQEPLYKAVMENARNAAVQDIRFPPVQPDELAELAIEISVLTEPQPVAFSSPEDLLAKLRPHQDGVILQIGDRRATFLPQVWSQLPDKEQFLNHLAQKAGCSPSDWRKPGTRVQIYQVESFHEGE
;
A
#
# COMPACT_ATOMS: atom_id res chain seq x y z
N MET A 1 -7.33 -28.53 -54.02
CA MET A 1 -7.93 -27.94 -55.25
C MET A 1 -9.10 -27.08 -54.80
N ARG A 2 -9.30 -25.80 -55.15
CA ARG A 2 -8.55 -24.74 -55.87
C ARG A 2 -8.71 -23.44 -55.02
N GLN A 3 -7.69 -22.60 -54.80
CA GLN A 3 -7.43 -21.30 -55.49
C GLN A 3 -8.69 -20.45 -55.81
N ALA A 4 -8.70 -19.10 -55.74
CA ALA A 4 -7.80 -18.07 -55.17
C ALA A 4 -8.49 -16.68 -55.33
N GLY A 5 -8.03 -15.60 -54.66
CA GLY A 5 -8.37 -14.23 -55.07
C GLY A 5 -8.43 -13.15 -53.98
N ALA A 6 -7.44 -12.25 -53.95
CA ALA A 6 -7.54 -10.89 -53.38
C ALA A 6 -7.71 -9.88 -54.55
N PRO A 7 -8.12 -8.61 -54.33
CA PRO A 7 -7.29 -7.54 -53.73
C PRO A 7 -8.09 -6.68 -52.70
N SER A 8 -7.72 -5.50 -52.17
CA SER A 8 -6.68 -4.50 -52.49
C SER A 8 -6.17 -3.76 -51.23
N ARG A 9 -5.27 -2.77 -51.40
CA ARG A 9 -4.92 -1.73 -50.40
C ARG A 9 -5.43 -0.35 -50.83
N PRO A 10 -5.52 0.63 -49.91
CA PRO A 10 -5.17 2.02 -50.19
C PRO A 10 -3.84 2.43 -49.49
N GLY A 11 -3.14 3.39 -50.10
CA GLY A 11 -1.88 3.97 -49.62
C GLY A 11 -2.05 5.25 -48.78
N PRO A 12 -0.95 5.88 -48.34
CA PRO A 12 -0.96 6.83 -47.22
C PRO A 12 -1.28 8.29 -47.60
N GLY A 13 -2.10 8.94 -46.77
CA GLY A 13 -2.46 10.36 -46.86
C GLY A 13 -1.72 11.24 -45.84
N GLN A 14 -0.91 12.16 -46.37
CA GLN A 14 -0.23 13.32 -45.80
C GLN A 14 -0.39 13.72 -44.31
N ARG A 15 0.78 14.06 -43.75
CA ARG A 15 0.97 14.89 -42.54
C ARG A 15 0.39 16.29 -42.74
N GLN A 16 -0.20 16.88 -41.70
CA GLN A 16 -0.18 18.34 -41.51
C GLN A 16 0.36 18.68 -40.12
N SER A 17 1.19 19.71 -40.09
CA SER A 17 1.93 20.21 -38.93
C SER A 17 1.20 21.38 -38.28
N CYS A 18 1.03 21.35 -36.97
CA CYS A 18 0.75 22.55 -36.17
C CYS A 18 2.00 22.90 -35.36
N HIS A 19 2.81 23.81 -35.90
CA HIS A 19 3.86 24.48 -35.13
C HIS A 19 3.24 25.57 -34.24
N ALA A 20 3.59 25.56 -32.96
CA ALA A 20 3.47 26.73 -32.09
C ALA A 20 4.83 26.95 -31.40
N HIS A 21 5.60 27.91 -31.92
CA HIS A 21 6.64 28.59 -31.15
C HIS A 21 6.00 29.73 -30.36
N TRP A 22 6.54 30.07 -29.19
CA TRP A 22 7.06 31.41 -28.83
C TRP A 22 8.06 31.20 -27.65
N PRO A 23 8.95 32.17 -27.35
CA PRO A 23 10.35 31.89 -27.02
C PRO A 23 10.67 31.89 -25.53
N GLY A 24 11.88 31.42 -25.21
CA GLY A 24 12.50 31.62 -23.89
C GLY A 24 13.21 32.97 -23.77
N SER A 25 13.46 33.36 -22.52
CA SER A 25 14.40 34.41 -22.13
C SER A 25 15.25 33.90 -20.96
N GLY A 26 16.55 33.75 -21.17
CA GLY A 26 17.49 33.40 -20.11
C GLY A 26 17.83 34.61 -19.22
N GLY A 27 18.19 34.35 -17.97
CA GLY A 27 18.56 35.40 -17.00
C GLY A 27 19.35 34.82 -15.84
N THR A 28 20.67 34.68 -16.00
CA THR A 28 21.60 34.40 -14.90
C THR A 28 22.07 35.71 -14.27
N MET A 29 22.06 35.83 -12.92
CA MET A 29 23.27 36.25 -12.17
C MET A 29 23.12 36.28 -10.64
N ARG A 30 24.18 35.77 -9.99
CA ARG A 30 24.86 36.26 -8.76
C ARG A 30 24.15 36.30 -7.39
N GLN A 31 24.72 35.46 -6.52
CA GLN A 31 25.02 35.69 -5.10
C GLN A 31 25.09 37.17 -4.65
N VAL A 32 24.50 37.45 -3.48
CA VAL A 32 25.09 38.28 -2.42
C VAL A 32 24.85 37.57 -1.08
N ALA A 33 25.84 37.61 -0.19
CA ALA A 33 25.80 37.03 1.16
C ALA A 33 25.86 38.14 2.23
N GLN A 34 25.95 37.75 3.51
CA GLN A 34 26.05 38.57 4.75
C GLN A 34 24.69 38.89 5.43
N GLN A 35 24.54 38.92 6.76
CA GLN A 35 25.41 38.47 7.88
C GLN A 35 24.57 38.22 9.17
N LEU A 36 25.20 37.55 10.15
CA LEU A 36 24.78 37.24 11.54
C LEU A 36 24.67 38.51 12.43
N PRO A 37 24.12 38.54 13.70
CA PRO A 37 24.33 37.57 14.81
C PRO A 37 23.13 37.20 15.75
N VAL A 38 23.04 35.99 16.35
CA VAL A 38 23.63 35.40 17.61
C VAL A 38 22.92 35.80 18.94
N ILE A 39 22.96 34.88 19.93
CA ILE A 39 22.48 34.91 21.35
C ILE A 39 21.06 34.28 21.54
N GLY A 40 20.78 33.37 22.49
CA GLY A 40 21.65 32.56 23.36
C GLY A 40 21.03 32.13 24.72
N TRP A 41 20.85 30.80 24.94
CA TRP A 41 20.70 30.05 26.24
C TRP A 41 19.50 30.42 27.18
N TRP A 42 18.73 29.51 27.78
CA TRP A 42 19.09 28.57 28.87
C TRP A 42 17.96 27.55 29.18
N LEU A 43 18.28 26.42 29.82
CA LEU A 43 17.34 25.55 30.56
C LEU A 43 17.12 26.06 31.99
N THR A 44 15.93 25.84 32.57
CA THR A 44 15.80 25.25 33.93
C THR A 44 14.36 24.80 34.23
N CYS A 45 14.23 23.69 34.97
CA CYS A 45 12.98 23.24 35.58
C CYS A 45 12.81 23.85 36.98
N LEU A 46 11.59 24.02 37.47
CA LEU A 46 11.31 23.83 38.90
C LEU A 46 9.86 23.38 39.15
N VAL A 47 9.67 22.58 40.20
CA VAL A 47 8.41 22.06 40.75
C VAL A 47 8.22 22.67 42.13
N LEU A 48 6.98 23.02 42.51
CA LEU A 48 6.41 23.14 43.88
C LEU A 48 5.08 23.92 43.72
N VAL A 49 3.97 23.72 44.46
CA VAL A 49 3.40 22.67 45.31
C VAL A 49 2.00 23.21 45.71
N CYS A 50 1.03 22.35 46.02
CA CYS A 50 -0.31 22.76 46.43
C CYS A 50 -0.33 23.49 47.79
N LEU A 51 -1.28 24.41 47.98
CA LEU A 51 -1.87 24.67 49.30
C LEU A 51 -3.32 25.14 49.17
N SER A 52 -4.20 24.44 49.89
CA SER A 52 -5.64 24.67 49.99
C SER A 52 -5.99 25.75 51.01
N MET A 53 -7.02 26.56 50.75
CA MET A 53 -7.88 27.09 51.83
C MET A 53 -9.36 27.18 51.40
N THR A 54 -10.22 26.75 52.31
CA THR A 54 -11.68 26.77 52.25
C THR A 54 -12.24 27.99 52.98
N ALA A 55 -13.32 28.60 52.47
CA ALA A 55 -14.22 29.45 53.26
C ALA A 55 -15.65 29.44 52.68
N CYS A 56 -16.64 29.59 53.56
CA CYS A 56 -18.05 29.26 53.33
C CYS A 56 -18.91 30.37 52.65
N ASP A 57 -20.02 29.94 52.04
CA ASP A 57 -21.44 30.38 52.17
C ASP A 57 -21.82 31.77 52.75
N PRO A 58 -23.03 32.34 52.47
CA PRO A 58 -24.26 31.62 52.09
C PRO A 58 -25.15 32.24 50.98
N THR A 59 -26.16 31.46 50.55
CA THR A 59 -27.31 31.88 49.74
C THR A 59 -28.48 32.42 50.60
N PRO A 60 -29.31 33.33 50.06
CA PRO A 60 -30.68 33.55 50.51
C PRO A 60 -31.72 32.97 49.51
N PRO A 61 -32.92 32.55 49.95
CA PRO A 61 -33.95 31.95 49.10
C PRO A 61 -35.01 32.96 48.64
N SER A 62 -35.70 32.69 47.52
CA SER A 62 -37.18 32.74 47.47
C SER A 62 -37.78 32.30 46.13
N MET A 63 -38.88 31.54 46.25
CA MET A 63 -40.16 31.62 45.50
C MET A 63 -40.14 31.61 43.95
N GLY A 64 -40.87 30.64 43.38
CA GLY A 64 -40.98 30.47 41.93
C GLY A 64 -42.06 31.32 41.24
N ALA A 65 -41.93 31.40 39.92
CA ALA A 65 -43.00 31.82 39.00
C ALA A 65 -43.09 30.81 37.86
N SER A 66 -44.30 30.39 37.51
CA SER A 66 -44.55 29.38 36.47
C SER A 66 -44.46 29.97 35.06
N GLY A 67 -43.29 29.86 34.43
CA GLY A 67 -43.09 30.12 33.01
C GLY A 67 -43.05 28.82 32.22
N ASN A 68 -44.15 28.44 31.57
CA ASN A 68 -44.21 27.24 30.74
C ASN A 68 -43.77 27.57 29.30
N GLU A 69 -42.48 27.87 29.12
CA GLU A 69 -41.91 28.01 27.77
C GLU A 69 -41.81 26.62 27.10
N PRO A 70 -42.26 26.47 25.85
CA PRO A 70 -42.04 25.24 25.12
C PRO A 70 -40.54 25.11 24.86
N LYS A 71 -39.88 24.14 25.51
CA LYS A 71 -38.52 23.73 25.16
C LYS A 71 -38.47 23.50 23.66
N SER A 72 -37.75 24.36 22.93
CA SER A 72 -37.47 24.14 21.52
C SER A 72 -36.82 22.78 21.40
N ALA A 73 -37.46 21.84 20.70
CA ALA A 73 -36.87 20.54 20.47
C ALA A 73 -35.53 20.75 19.76
N SER A 74 -34.42 20.49 20.46
CA SER A 74 -33.08 20.59 19.87
C SER A 74 -33.03 19.59 18.73
N ALA A 75 -33.10 20.09 17.50
CA ALA A 75 -33.08 19.23 16.32
C ALA A 75 -31.85 18.32 16.41
N SER A 76 -32.06 17.01 16.30
CA SER A 76 -30.96 16.05 16.30
C SER A 76 -29.96 16.45 15.21
N PRO A 77 -28.65 16.37 15.48
CA PRO A 77 -27.65 16.84 14.53
C PRO A 77 -27.79 16.06 13.20
N PRO A 78 -27.55 16.71 12.04
CA PRO A 78 -27.81 16.10 10.74
C PRO A 78 -27.00 14.80 10.59
N ALA A 79 -27.67 13.73 10.16
CA ALA A 79 -27.11 12.39 10.12
C ALA A 79 -27.20 11.78 8.72
N ARG A 80 -26.09 11.23 8.23
CA ARG A 80 -26.09 10.38 7.03
C ARG A 80 -26.62 9.00 7.43
N LEU A 81 -27.84 8.69 7.01
CA LEU A 81 -28.52 7.42 7.30
C LEU A 81 -28.14 6.31 6.31
N ALA A 82 -27.93 5.09 6.82
CA ALA A 82 -27.77 3.86 6.04
C ALA A 82 -28.89 3.65 5.02
N ALA A 83 -28.52 3.57 3.74
CA ALA A 83 -29.39 3.34 2.60
C ALA A 83 -29.48 1.87 2.21
N VAL A 84 -28.47 1.04 2.50
CA VAL A 84 -28.40 -0.38 2.08
C VAL A 84 -28.42 -1.39 3.24
N ALA A 85 -28.69 -0.96 4.46
CA ALA A 85 -28.96 -1.85 5.60
C ALA A 85 -30.19 -2.74 5.32
N GLY A 86 -29.99 -4.06 5.39
CA GLY A 86 -30.99 -5.06 5.02
C GLY A 86 -30.99 -5.46 3.54
N LEU A 87 -30.15 -4.81 2.70
CA LEU A 87 -30.00 -5.10 1.28
C LEU A 87 -28.60 -5.63 0.95
N PHE A 88 -27.55 -4.89 1.30
CA PHE A 88 -26.16 -5.27 1.03
C PHE A 88 -25.51 -5.99 2.22
N TYR A 89 -26.01 -5.73 3.44
CA TYR A 89 -25.58 -6.34 4.69
C TYR A 89 -26.76 -6.40 5.67
N PRO A 90 -26.76 -7.26 6.71
CA PRO A 90 -27.89 -7.38 7.63
C PRO A 90 -28.28 -6.06 8.33
N LYS A 91 -29.59 -5.77 8.43
CA LYS A 91 -30.10 -4.61 9.19
C LYS A 91 -30.12 -4.82 10.71
N ASP A 92 -30.07 -6.07 11.16
CA ASP A 92 -29.99 -6.40 12.58
C ASP A 92 -28.53 -6.23 13.07
N PRO A 93 -28.28 -5.48 14.17
CA PRO A 93 -26.91 -5.22 14.64
C PRO A 93 -26.15 -6.49 15.05
N GLY A 94 -26.83 -7.47 15.65
CA GLY A 94 -26.23 -8.72 16.08
C GLY A 94 -25.82 -9.61 14.91
N ALA A 95 -26.71 -9.76 13.93
CA ALA A 95 -26.44 -10.48 12.69
C ALA A 95 -25.33 -9.80 11.85
N LEU A 96 -25.32 -8.47 11.78
CA LEU A 96 -24.28 -7.71 11.08
C LEU A 96 -22.90 -7.86 11.76
N GLY A 97 -22.85 -7.68 13.08
CA GLY A 97 -21.63 -7.86 13.85
C GLY A 97 -21.07 -9.28 13.75
N GLY A 98 -21.93 -10.29 13.96
CA GLY A 98 -21.53 -11.70 13.88
C GLY A 98 -21.12 -12.17 12.48
N LEU A 99 -21.67 -11.59 11.42
CA LEU A 99 -21.22 -11.83 10.05
C LEU A 99 -19.79 -11.30 9.84
N ILE A 100 -19.54 -10.04 10.20
CA ILE A 100 -18.22 -9.42 10.05
C ILE A 100 -17.17 -10.14 10.89
N ASP A 101 -17.50 -10.48 12.14
CA ASP A 101 -16.60 -11.20 13.04
C ASP A 101 -16.17 -12.56 12.47
N ARG A 102 -17.11 -13.29 11.87
CA ARG A 102 -16.83 -14.58 11.22
C ARG A 102 -15.87 -14.39 10.04
N LEU A 103 -16.18 -13.45 9.14
CA LEU A 103 -15.32 -13.14 7.99
C LEU A 103 -13.90 -12.76 8.44
N LEU A 104 -13.77 -11.95 9.50
CA LEU A 104 -12.48 -11.59 10.09
C LEU A 104 -11.79 -12.75 10.84
N ALA A 105 -12.52 -13.73 11.35
CA ALA A 105 -11.96 -14.90 12.04
C ALA A 105 -11.43 -15.95 11.04
N GLU A 106 -12.15 -16.16 9.94
CA GLU A 106 -11.79 -17.09 8.85
C GLU A 106 -10.63 -16.56 7.98
N THR A 107 -10.35 -15.26 8.04
CA THR A 107 -9.29 -14.60 7.25
C THR A 107 -7.92 -14.68 7.90
N GLN A 108 -6.96 -15.28 7.17
CA GLN A 108 -5.53 -15.23 7.47
C GLN A 108 -4.83 -14.25 6.52
N VAL A 109 -4.16 -13.22 7.06
CA VAL A 109 -3.44 -12.21 6.27
C VAL A 109 -2.07 -11.91 6.88
N GLU A 110 -1.06 -11.82 6.02
CA GLU A 110 0.29 -11.45 6.43
C GLU A 110 0.35 -9.99 6.92
N PRO A 111 0.94 -9.70 8.11
CA PRO A 111 1.00 -8.35 8.65
C PRO A 111 1.71 -7.36 7.71
N VAL A 112 1.04 -6.25 7.42
CA VAL A 112 1.62 -5.13 6.63
C VAL A 112 2.00 -4.00 7.58
N GLN A 113 3.29 -3.79 7.83
CA GLN A 113 3.76 -2.67 8.66
C GLN A 113 3.48 -1.33 7.98
N ARG A 114 3.32 -0.26 8.77
CA ARG A 114 3.11 1.13 8.29
C ARG A 114 2.05 1.29 7.19
N LEU A 115 0.93 0.55 7.31
CA LEU A 115 -0.26 0.68 6.46
C LEU A 115 -0.75 2.13 6.41
N LYS A 116 -1.10 2.62 5.21
CA LYS A 116 -1.55 4.00 4.94
C LYS A 116 -2.87 4.06 4.20
N ALA A 117 -3.14 3.12 3.30
CA ALA A 117 -4.43 3.00 2.64
C ALA A 117 -4.80 1.54 2.31
N LEU A 118 -6.07 1.31 2.04
CA LEU A 118 -6.61 0.07 1.50
C LEU A 118 -7.41 0.38 0.22
N VAL A 119 -7.37 -0.53 -0.75
CA VAL A 119 -8.47 -0.70 -1.72
C VAL A 119 -9.32 -1.85 -1.22
N CYS A 120 -10.64 -1.65 -1.14
CA CYS A 120 -11.61 -2.65 -0.68
C CYS A 120 -12.85 -2.68 -1.59
N PRO A 121 -13.48 -3.84 -1.79
CA PRO A 121 -14.68 -3.98 -2.61
C PRO A 121 -15.94 -3.45 -1.90
N HIS A 122 -17.03 -3.25 -2.65
CA HIS A 122 -18.28 -2.67 -2.17
C HIS A 122 -19.60 -3.31 -2.65
N ALA A 123 -19.56 -4.47 -3.32
CA ALA A 123 -20.76 -5.30 -3.44
C ALA A 123 -21.32 -5.73 -2.07
N GLY A 124 -22.48 -6.39 -2.05
CA GLY A 124 -23.07 -6.94 -0.83
C GLY A 124 -22.16 -7.96 -0.14
N TYR A 125 -22.16 -7.99 1.19
CA TYR A 125 -21.20 -8.74 2.03
C TYR A 125 -21.19 -10.25 1.78
N VAL A 126 -22.29 -10.82 1.28
CA VAL A 126 -22.37 -12.23 0.89
C VAL A 126 -21.47 -12.56 -0.30
N TYR A 127 -21.12 -11.57 -1.13
CA TYR A 127 -20.25 -11.72 -2.30
C TYR A 127 -18.83 -11.22 -2.04
N SER A 128 -18.68 -9.96 -1.59
CA SER A 128 -17.40 -9.26 -1.46
C SER A 128 -16.79 -9.29 -0.05
N GLY A 129 -17.61 -9.56 0.96
CA GLY A 129 -17.21 -9.57 2.38
C GLY A 129 -15.99 -10.46 2.68
N PRO A 130 -15.87 -11.68 2.10
CA PRO A 130 -14.67 -12.51 2.27
C PRO A 130 -13.38 -11.84 1.81
N THR A 131 -13.41 -11.09 0.69
CA THR A 131 -12.23 -10.36 0.19
C THR A 131 -11.99 -9.08 0.99
N ALA A 132 -13.04 -8.31 1.29
CA ALA A 132 -12.94 -7.11 2.13
C ALA A 132 -12.28 -7.39 3.49
N ALA A 133 -12.59 -8.55 4.09
CA ALA A 133 -12.03 -8.97 5.37
C ALA A 133 -10.50 -9.00 5.39
N PHE A 134 -9.81 -9.30 4.28
CA PHE A 134 -8.34 -9.26 4.22
C PHE A 134 -7.78 -7.85 4.47
N GLY A 135 -8.43 -6.82 3.91
CA GLY A 135 -8.06 -5.43 4.17
C GLY A 135 -8.34 -5.03 5.61
N TYR A 136 -9.55 -5.29 6.10
CA TYR A 136 -9.97 -4.88 7.45
C TYR A 136 -9.28 -5.64 8.58
N LYS A 137 -8.90 -6.90 8.34
CA LYS A 137 -8.13 -7.72 9.30
C LYS A 137 -6.80 -7.06 9.67
N LEU A 138 -6.14 -6.37 8.72
CA LEU A 138 -4.91 -5.61 8.98
C LEU A 138 -5.10 -4.45 9.96
N LEU A 139 -6.33 -3.95 10.16
CA LEU A 139 -6.62 -2.83 11.08
C LEU A 139 -6.78 -3.28 12.53
N GLN A 140 -6.95 -4.58 12.80
CA GLN A 140 -7.12 -5.08 14.17
C GLN A 140 -5.89 -4.72 15.03
N GLY A 141 -6.13 -4.06 16.17
CA GLY A 141 -5.09 -3.60 17.08
C GLY A 141 -4.38 -2.29 16.67
N ARG A 142 -4.75 -1.67 15.54
CA ARG A 142 -4.25 -0.33 15.15
C ARG A 142 -5.10 0.78 15.73
N GLN A 143 -4.55 1.99 15.68
CA GLN A 143 -5.24 3.23 16.00
C GLN A 143 -5.13 4.18 14.80
N TYR A 144 -6.27 4.65 14.32
CA TYR A 144 -6.40 5.73 13.35
C TYR A 144 -7.47 6.68 13.88
N GLU A 145 -7.17 7.96 13.93
CA GLU A 145 -8.08 8.99 14.45
C GLU A 145 -9.07 9.44 13.38
N THR A 146 -8.64 9.46 12.11
CA THR A 146 -9.48 9.80 10.96
C THR A 146 -9.40 8.72 9.89
N VAL A 147 -10.54 8.32 9.35
CA VAL A 147 -10.63 7.45 8.16
C VAL A 147 -11.29 8.22 7.04
N ILE A 148 -10.59 8.40 5.92
CA ILE A 148 -11.12 9.00 4.70
C ILE A 148 -11.59 7.87 3.78
N VAL A 149 -12.87 7.85 3.42
CA VAL A 149 -13.44 6.87 2.49
C VAL A 149 -13.70 7.58 1.16
N LEU A 150 -12.93 7.20 0.15
CA LEU A 150 -13.06 7.66 -1.23
C LEU A 150 -13.94 6.65 -1.98
N ALA A 151 -15.09 7.11 -2.46
CA ALA A 151 -16.10 6.30 -3.13
C ALA A 151 -16.42 6.86 -4.51
N PRO A 152 -16.68 6.04 -5.54
CA PRO A 152 -17.26 6.52 -6.80
C PRO A 152 -18.72 6.95 -6.59
N SER A 153 -19.25 7.79 -7.47
CA SER A 153 -20.71 7.99 -7.56
C SER A 153 -21.33 7.08 -8.62
N HIS A 154 -22.27 6.24 -8.20
CA HIS A 154 -23.08 5.38 -9.07
C HIS A 154 -24.36 6.08 -9.54
N TYR A 155 -24.90 6.98 -8.71
CA TYR A 155 -26.27 7.48 -8.87
C TYR A 155 -26.36 8.97 -9.16
N ALA A 156 -25.31 9.76 -8.88
CA ALA A 156 -25.31 11.21 -9.06
C ALA A 156 -24.27 11.65 -10.09
N LEU A 157 -24.64 12.61 -10.97
CA LEU A 157 -23.71 13.22 -11.91
C LEU A 157 -23.40 14.67 -11.47
N PHE A 158 -22.13 14.93 -11.16
CA PHE A 158 -21.64 16.23 -10.69
C PHE A 158 -20.12 16.34 -10.92
N HIS A 159 -19.57 17.56 -10.76
CA HIS A 159 -18.13 17.81 -10.83
C HIS A 159 -17.50 17.91 -9.44
N GLY A 160 -16.25 17.46 -9.31
CA GLY A 160 -15.49 17.51 -8.06
C GLY A 160 -15.68 16.29 -7.16
N ALA A 161 -15.11 16.37 -5.96
CA ALA A 161 -15.20 15.35 -4.91
C ALA A 161 -16.10 15.85 -3.77
N SER A 162 -17.33 15.33 -3.68
CA SER A 162 -18.34 15.76 -2.71
C SER A 162 -18.06 15.21 -1.33
N VAL A 163 -17.87 16.09 -0.35
CA VAL A 163 -17.58 15.73 1.04
C VAL A 163 -18.85 15.84 1.88
N CYS A 164 -19.18 14.76 2.61
CA CYS A 164 -20.38 14.68 3.44
C CYS A 164 -20.42 15.80 4.50
N THR A 165 -21.59 16.43 4.67
CA THR A 165 -21.78 17.59 5.58
C THR A 165 -22.56 17.26 6.85
N ALA A 166 -22.97 16.00 7.02
CA ALA A 166 -23.57 15.52 8.26
C ALA A 166 -22.61 15.66 9.45
N ALA A 167 -23.16 15.63 10.67
CA ALA A 167 -22.39 15.54 11.91
C ALA A 167 -22.01 14.08 12.24
N VAL A 168 -22.87 13.12 11.88
CA VAL A 168 -22.67 11.68 12.13
C VAL A 168 -23.06 10.84 10.92
N TYR A 169 -22.43 9.68 10.79
CA TYR A 169 -22.76 8.62 9.85
C TYR A 169 -23.35 7.44 10.63
N ARG A 170 -24.58 7.02 10.33
CA ARG A 170 -25.33 6.03 11.11
C ARG A 170 -25.49 4.72 10.34
N THR A 171 -25.05 3.62 10.95
CA THR A 171 -25.26 2.23 10.51
C THR A 171 -26.04 1.46 11.59
N PRO A 172 -26.42 0.18 11.38
CA PRO A 172 -26.97 -0.65 12.46
C PRO A 172 -26.01 -0.87 13.64
N LEU A 173 -24.69 -0.71 13.45
CA LEU A 173 -23.70 -0.84 14.53
C LEU A 173 -23.54 0.45 15.36
N GLY A 174 -24.30 1.50 15.05
CA GLY A 174 -24.27 2.79 15.74
C GLY A 174 -23.73 3.92 14.86
N GLU A 175 -23.30 4.99 15.50
CA GLU A 175 -22.89 6.23 14.85
C GLU A 175 -21.37 6.39 14.81
N VAL A 176 -20.87 6.98 13.72
CA VAL A 176 -19.48 7.44 13.58
C VAL A 176 -19.50 8.96 13.37
N PRO A 177 -18.79 9.76 14.19
CA PRO A 177 -18.71 11.20 14.00
C PRO A 177 -17.99 11.56 12.70
N ILE A 178 -18.48 12.57 11.98
CA ILE A 178 -17.78 13.14 10.82
C ILE A 178 -16.62 14.02 11.33
N SER A 179 -15.44 13.85 10.75
CA SER A 179 -14.22 14.57 11.15
C SER A 179 -14.28 16.03 10.76
N GLU A 180 -13.69 16.91 11.57
CA GLU A 180 -13.48 18.33 11.24
C GLU A 180 -12.64 18.48 9.96
N LYS A 181 -11.79 17.49 9.65
CA LYS A 181 -11.02 17.38 8.40
C LYS A 181 -11.94 17.36 7.16
N ALA A 182 -13.19 16.88 7.28
CA ALA A 182 -14.20 16.95 6.21
C ALA A 182 -14.58 18.42 5.90
N GLN A 183 -14.77 19.25 6.92
CA GLN A 183 -15.13 20.67 6.75
C GLN A 183 -13.97 21.49 6.15
N THR A 184 -12.73 21.12 6.46
CA THR A 184 -11.53 21.69 5.83
C THR A 184 -11.46 21.30 4.36
N LEU A 185 -11.54 19.99 4.05
CA LEU A 185 -11.46 19.50 2.67
C LEU A 185 -12.57 20.07 1.80
N ALA A 186 -13.82 20.16 2.28
CA ALA A 186 -14.95 20.73 1.56
C ALA A 186 -14.75 22.19 1.07
N ARG A 187 -13.73 22.91 1.57
CA ARG A 187 -13.39 24.28 1.15
C ARG A 187 -12.23 24.34 0.14
N LEU A 188 -11.59 23.21 -0.16
CA LEU A 188 -10.38 23.12 -0.99
C LEU A 188 -10.68 22.42 -2.32
N LYS A 189 -10.56 23.14 -3.43
CA LYS A 189 -10.69 22.51 -4.76
C LYS A 189 -9.65 21.37 -4.93
N PRO A 190 -10.03 20.23 -5.52
CA PRO A 190 -11.28 19.98 -6.26
C PRO A 190 -12.40 19.34 -5.41
N PHE A 191 -12.29 19.33 -4.08
CA PHE A 191 -13.40 18.95 -3.21
C PHE A 191 -14.47 20.04 -3.21
N VAL A 192 -15.70 19.62 -2.93
CA VAL A 192 -16.88 20.48 -2.79
C VAL A 192 -17.69 20.02 -1.58
N PRO A 193 -18.42 20.91 -0.87
CA PRO A 193 -19.36 20.47 0.14
C PRO A 193 -20.49 19.66 -0.49
N GLU A 194 -21.07 18.73 0.25
CA GLU A 194 -22.31 18.07 -0.13
C GLU A 194 -23.41 19.10 -0.43
N GLN A 195 -24.03 18.95 -1.60
CA GLN A 195 -25.14 19.77 -2.08
C GLN A 195 -26.17 18.86 -2.76
N PRO A 196 -27.44 19.30 -2.91
CA PRO A 196 -28.41 18.62 -3.74
C PRO A 196 -27.91 18.44 -5.18
N ALA A 197 -28.18 17.28 -5.77
CA ALA A 197 -27.74 16.92 -7.11
C ALA A 197 -28.85 16.19 -7.87
N THR A 198 -28.71 16.06 -9.19
CA THR A 198 -29.56 15.13 -9.94
C THR A 198 -29.11 13.70 -9.63
N VAL A 199 -30.00 12.93 -9.00
CA VAL A 199 -29.73 11.54 -8.60
C VAL A 199 -30.70 10.58 -9.27
N HIS A 200 -30.17 9.67 -10.07
CA HIS A 200 -30.90 8.51 -10.59
C HIS A 200 -31.05 7.49 -9.46
N ARG A 201 -32.13 7.62 -8.67
CA ARG A 201 -32.38 6.74 -7.52
C ARG A 201 -32.35 5.26 -7.97
N PRO A 202 -31.57 4.39 -7.29
CA PRO A 202 -31.48 2.99 -7.66
C PRO A 202 -32.82 2.26 -7.56
N SER A 203 -33.00 1.20 -8.35
CA SER A 203 -34.21 0.35 -8.30
C SER A 203 -34.47 -0.24 -6.91
N TRP A 204 -33.42 -0.50 -6.13
CA TRP A 204 -33.51 -0.99 -4.76
C TRP A 204 -33.90 0.07 -3.72
N ALA A 205 -33.89 1.38 -4.05
CA ALA A 205 -34.16 2.46 -3.11
C ALA A 205 -35.55 2.35 -2.44
N ALA A 206 -36.55 1.81 -3.16
CA ALA A 206 -37.89 1.56 -2.61
C ALA A 206 -37.92 0.51 -1.49
N ASN A 207 -36.90 -0.35 -1.39
CA ASN A 207 -36.75 -1.38 -0.36
C ASN A 207 -35.79 -0.94 0.77
N SER A 208 -35.29 0.30 0.73
CA SER A 208 -34.40 0.84 1.76
C SER A 208 -35.15 1.11 3.07
N SER A 209 -34.47 0.91 4.20
CA SER A 209 -34.96 1.39 5.50
C SER A 209 -34.84 2.91 5.68
N ARG A 210 -34.14 3.61 4.79
CA ARG A 210 -33.99 5.08 4.82
C ARG A 210 -35.25 5.75 4.28
N PRO A 211 -35.86 6.71 5.01
CA PRO A 211 -36.89 7.57 4.44
C PRO A 211 -36.36 8.32 3.23
N ALA A 212 -37.07 8.24 2.10
CA ALA A 212 -36.70 8.95 0.89
C ALA A 212 -36.77 10.48 1.13
N PRO A 213 -35.76 11.27 0.72
CA PRO A 213 -35.84 12.72 0.80
C PRO A 213 -36.97 13.28 -0.06
N ALA A 214 -37.38 14.51 0.29
CA ALA A 214 -38.28 15.31 -0.53
C ALA A 214 -37.75 15.44 -1.98
N PRO A 215 -38.63 15.60 -2.98
CA PRO A 215 -38.21 15.78 -4.37
C PRO A 215 -37.18 16.90 -4.52
N GLY A 216 -36.06 16.61 -5.19
CA GLY A 216 -34.94 17.56 -5.37
C GLY A 216 -34.00 17.73 -4.18
N ALA A 217 -34.22 17.02 -3.06
CA ALA A 217 -33.33 17.04 -1.88
C ALA A 217 -32.33 15.86 -1.84
N ASP A 218 -32.25 15.05 -2.90
CA ASP A 218 -31.23 14.00 -3.01
C ASP A 218 -29.83 14.61 -3.22
N THR A 219 -28.84 14.08 -2.51
CA THR A 219 -27.42 14.45 -2.60
C THR A 219 -26.59 13.29 -3.16
N PRO A 220 -25.33 13.51 -3.58
CA PRO A 220 -24.42 12.42 -3.96
C PRO A 220 -24.25 11.32 -2.89
N HIS A 221 -24.47 11.62 -1.61
CA HIS A 221 -24.33 10.67 -0.49
C HIS A 221 -25.65 10.00 -0.08
N THR A 222 -26.77 10.36 -0.72
CA THR A 222 -28.11 9.97 -0.26
C THR A 222 -28.41 8.50 -0.51
N TRP A 223 -28.10 8.01 -1.71
CA TRP A 223 -28.29 6.61 -2.12
C TRP A 223 -26.97 5.92 -2.46
N GLU A 224 -25.84 6.64 -2.38
CA GLU A 224 -24.53 6.02 -2.58
C GLU A 224 -24.27 4.99 -1.49
N HIS A 225 -23.70 3.86 -1.89
CA HIS A 225 -23.53 2.67 -1.08
C HIS A 225 -22.06 2.28 -0.94
N SER A 226 -21.22 2.72 -1.89
CA SER A 226 -19.82 2.35 -1.96
C SER A 226 -18.98 2.93 -0.82
N ASP A 227 -19.36 4.07 -0.24
CA ASP A 227 -18.82 4.53 1.03
C ASP A 227 -19.44 3.78 2.23
N GLU A 228 -20.76 3.59 2.23
CA GLU A 228 -21.51 3.00 3.34
C GLU A 228 -21.04 1.61 3.73
N VAL A 229 -20.87 0.71 2.76
CA VAL A 229 -20.52 -0.69 3.05
C VAL A 229 -19.10 -0.85 3.62
N GLN A 230 -18.26 0.20 3.57
CA GLN A 230 -16.97 0.24 4.24
C GLN A 230 -17.12 0.49 5.76
N VAL A 231 -18.19 1.18 6.19
CA VAL A 231 -18.33 1.70 7.56
C VAL A 231 -18.57 0.61 8.61
N PRO A 232 -19.45 -0.40 8.42
CA PRO A 232 -19.64 -1.45 9.43
C PRO A 232 -18.37 -2.26 9.72
N PHE A 233 -17.56 -2.57 8.70
CA PHE A 233 -16.25 -3.19 8.90
C PHE A 233 -15.33 -2.32 9.77
N LEU A 234 -15.23 -1.01 9.47
CA LEU A 234 -14.45 -0.07 10.27
C LEU A 234 -14.93 -0.02 11.74
N GLN A 235 -16.25 -0.01 11.98
CA GLN A 235 -16.85 -0.04 13.32
C GLN A 235 -16.59 -1.35 14.10
N ARG A 236 -16.28 -2.47 13.42
CA ARG A 236 -15.88 -3.72 14.10
C ARG A 236 -14.39 -3.77 14.44
N VAL A 237 -13.52 -3.16 13.64
CA VAL A 237 -12.05 -3.29 13.80
C VAL A 237 -11.37 -2.09 14.46
N LEU A 238 -11.96 -0.89 14.39
CA LEU A 238 -11.47 0.32 15.05
C LEU A 238 -12.35 0.69 16.26
N LYS A 239 -11.74 1.16 17.36
CA LYS A 239 -12.46 1.48 18.60
C LYS A 239 -13.13 2.85 18.58
N GLN A 240 -12.35 3.88 18.26
CA GLN A 240 -12.79 5.28 18.19
C GLN A 240 -12.06 5.91 17.01
N PHE A 241 -12.81 6.46 16.07
CA PHE A 241 -12.31 7.16 14.89
C PHE A 241 -13.38 8.13 14.39
N LYS A 242 -12.97 9.13 13.61
CA LYS A 242 -13.86 10.04 12.87
C LYS A 242 -13.81 9.70 11.37
N LEU A 243 -14.91 9.91 10.67
CA LEU A 243 -15.06 9.55 9.26
C LEU A 243 -14.99 10.81 8.36
N VAL A 244 -14.41 10.67 7.16
CA VAL A 244 -14.54 11.64 6.06
C VAL A 244 -15.06 10.89 4.83
N PRO A 245 -16.39 10.82 4.62
CA PRO A 245 -16.98 10.26 3.42
C PRO A 245 -16.82 11.23 2.25
N VAL A 246 -16.26 10.75 1.15
CA VAL A 246 -16.05 11.51 -0.08
C VAL A 246 -16.60 10.71 -1.26
N VAL A 247 -17.64 11.22 -1.90
CA VAL A 247 -18.19 10.66 -3.14
C VAL A 247 -17.59 11.43 -4.32
N MET A 248 -16.91 10.74 -5.21
CA MET A 248 -16.22 11.30 -6.36
C MET A 248 -17.13 11.30 -7.59
N GLY A 249 -17.40 12.50 -8.11
CA GLY A 249 -18.00 12.70 -9.42
C GLY A 249 -16.93 12.83 -10.49
N GLN A 250 -17.14 13.71 -11.47
CA GLN A 250 -16.15 14.04 -12.49
C GLN A 250 -15.05 14.94 -11.92
N VAL A 251 -13.87 14.36 -11.64
CA VAL A 251 -12.72 15.04 -11.04
C VAL A 251 -11.41 14.36 -11.42
N ASP A 252 -10.32 15.13 -11.53
CA ASP A 252 -8.97 14.57 -11.69
C ASP A 252 -8.47 13.97 -10.36
N ALA A 253 -8.17 12.67 -10.38
CA ALA A 253 -7.62 11.94 -9.25
C ALA A 253 -6.23 12.47 -8.80
N ALA A 254 -5.43 13.03 -9.70
CA ALA A 254 -4.13 13.62 -9.38
C ALA A 254 -4.26 14.91 -8.56
N GLU A 255 -5.27 15.74 -8.86
CA GLU A 255 -5.56 16.96 -8.09
C GLU A 255 -6.09 16.63 -6.69
N VAL A 256 -7.01 15.67 -6.58
CA VAL A 256 -7.51 15.16 -5.30
C VAL A 256 -6.35 14.61 -4.46
N ALA A 257 -5.47 13.80 -5.05
CA ALA A 257 -4.31 13.23 -4.36
C ALA A 257 -3.32 14.30 -3.88
N ARG A 258 -3.09 15.36 -4.65
CA ARG A 258 -2.25 16.51 -4.24
C ARG A 258 -2.78 17.16 -2.97
N VAL A 259 -4.08 17.47 -2.91
CA VAL A 259 -4.69 18.11 -1.73
C VAL A 259 -4.67 17.17 -0.52
N LEU A 260 -4.95 15.88 -0.73
CA LEU A 260 -4.84 14.88 0.34
C LEU A 260 -3.40 14.69 0.84
N ALA A 261 -2.38 14.91 0.01
CA ALA A 261 -0.99 14.79 0.44
C ALA A 261 -0.63 15.77 1.56
N GLU A 262 -1.29 16.93 1.63
CA GLU A 262 -1.12 17.93 2.70
C GLU A 262 -1.97 17.61 3.94
N HIS A 263 -3.01 16.78 3.80
CA HIS A 263 -4.01 16.48 4.83
C HIS A 263 -3.95 15.03 5.36
N VAL A 264 -2.97 14.23 4.94
CA VAL A 264 -2.78 12.83 5.35
C VAL A 264 -1.47 12.66 6.11
N ASP A 265 -1.63 12.24 7.36
CA ASP A 265 -0.65 12.03 8.42
C ASP A 265 -0.62 10.53 8.84
N GLU A 266 0.14 10.18 9.87
CA GLU A 266 0.20 8.82 10.44
C GLU A 266 -1.07 8.37 11.17
N HIS A 267 -1.93 9.30 11.58
CA HIS A 267 -3.20 9.03 12.25
C HIS A 267 -4.39 8.92 11.27
N THR A 268 -4.14 9.12 9.98
CA THR A 268 -5.13 9.08 8.91
C THR A 268 -5.01 7.81 8.07
N LEU A 269 -6.10 7.05 7.96
CA LEU A 269 -6.26 5.93 7.03
C LEU A 269 -7.07 6.36 5.81
N LEU A 270 -6.71 5.91 4.61
CA LEU A 270 -7.58 6.03 3.43
C LEU A 270 -8.16 4.67 3.03
N ILE A 271 -9.43 4.66 2.64
CA ILE A 271 -10.09 3.54 1.97
C ILE A 271 -10.51 4.02 0.58
N ALA A 272 -9.97 3.40 -0.47
CA ALA A 272 -10.48 3.53 -1.82
C ALA A 272 -11.47 2.39 -2.09
N SER A 273 -12.73 2.74 -2.28
CA SER A 273 -13.81 1.77 -2.46
C SER A 273 -13.98 1.40 -3.92
N SER A 274 -13.75 0.13 -4.29
CA SER A 274 -13.86 -0.35 -5.68
C SER A 274 -14.05 -1.86 -5.78
N ASP A 275 -15.09 -2.28 -6.49
CA ASP A 275 -15.10 -3.54 -7.24
C ASP A 275 -14.33 -3.37 -8.58
N LEU A 276 -14.03 -4.48 -9.28
CA LEU A 276 -13.19 -4.52 -10.49
C LEU A 276 -14.05 -4.69 -11.77
N SER A 277 -13.81 -5.72 -12.60
CA SER A 277 -14.61 -5.99 -13.79
C SER A 277 -16.03 -6.43 -13.45
N HIS A 278 -16.98 -6.18 -14.35
CA HIS A 278 -18.42 -6.36 -14.11
C HIS A 278 -19.10 -7.20 -15.20
N TYR A 279 -19.81 -8.25 -14.79
CA TYR A 279 -20.69 -9.09 -15.61
C TYR A 279 -20.02 -9.84 -16.78
N HIS A 280 -18.71 -10.08 -16.70
CA HIS A 280 -17.99 -10.93 -17.65
C HIS A 280 -18.05 -12.41 -17.24
N PRO A 281 -17.90 -13.37 -18.17
CA PRO A 281 -17.63 -14.77 -17.84
C PRO A 281 -16.39 -14.91 -16.96
N TYR A 282 -16.42 -15.88 -16.03
CA TYR A 282 -15.41 -16.05 -14.97
C TYR A 282 -13.94 -15.93 -15.43
N ASP A 283 -13.53 -16.62 -16.50
CA ASP A 283 -12.14 -16.58 -16.97
C ASP A 283 -11.76 -15.26 -17.64
N GLN A 284 -12.71 -14.55 -18.25
CA GLN A 284 -12.51 -13.22 -18.82
C GLN A 284 -12.37 -12.18 -17.71
N ALA A 285 -13.22 -12.25 -16.68
CA ALA A 285 -13.10 -11.40 -15.48
C ALA A 285 -11.72 -11.56 -14.84
N ARG A 286 -11.25 -12.79 -14.59
CA ARG A 286 -9.91 -13.05 -14.05
C ARG A 286 -8.77 -12.46 -14.90
N GLN A 287 -8.91 -12.46 -16.22
CA GLN A 287 -7.92 -11.83 -17.11
C GLN A 287 -7.94 -10.30 -17.06
N LEU A 288 -9.12 -9.69 -16.95
CA LEU A 288 -9.28 -8.23 -16.77
C LEU A 288 -8.76 -7.79 -15.40
N ASP A 289 -9.24 -8.44 -14.34
CA ASP A 289 -8.93 -8.12 -12.95
C ASP A 289 -7.44 -8.28 -12.65
N SER A 290 -6.77 -9.32 -13.17
CA SER A 290 -5.32 -9.50 -12.97
C SER A 290 -4.48 -8.38 -13.58
N ARG A 291 -4.91 -7.79 -14.72
CA ARG A 291 -4.28 -6.58 -15.28
C ARG A 291 -4.57 -5.36 -14.41
N CYS A 292 -5.79 -5.21 -13.92
CA CYS A 292 -6.16 -4.12 -13.02
C CYS A 292 -5.34 -4.17 -11.72
N VAL A 293 -5.32 -5.31 -11.04
CA VAL A 293 -4.54 -5.53 -9.81
C VAL A 293 -3.04 -5.31 -10.04
N LYS A 294 -2.49 -5.74 -11.18
CA LYS A 294 -1.09 -5.46 -11.54
C LYS A 294 -0.83 -3.96 -11.66
N ALA A 295 -1.68 -3.21 -12.39
CA ALA A 295 -1.53 -1.76 -12.52
C ALA A 295 -1.57 -1.05 -11.16
N ILE A 296 -2.47 -1.48 -10.26
CA ILE A 296 -2.55 -0.97 -8.87
C ILE A 296 -1.27 -1.28 -8.08
N CYS A 297 -0.78 -2.52 -8.12
CA CYS A 297 0.40 -2.95 -7.35
C CYS A 297 1.70 -2.26 -7.83
N ASP A 298 1.84 -2.08 -9.14
CA ASP A 298 3.01 -1.45 -9.76
C ASP A 298 2.95 0.09 -9.72
N LEU A 299 1.85 0.68 -9.23
CA LEU A 299 1.54 2.11 -9.27
C LEU A 299 1.48 2.70 -10.70
N ASP A 300 1.19 1.85 -11.70
CA ASP A 300 1.06 2.25 -13.10
C ASP A 300 -0.31 2.90 -13.36
N VAL A 301 -0.38 4.19 -13.04
CA VAL A 301 -1.55 5.05 -13.31
C VAL A 301 -1.91 5.08 -14.79
N GLY A 302 -0.94 4.92 -15.70
CA GLY A 302 -1.17 4.90 -17.14
C GLY A 302 -1.97 3.66 -17.54
N ALA A 303 -1.45 2.48 -17.20
CA ALA A 303 -2.15 1.22 -17.43
C ALA A 303 -3.52 1.16 -16.73
N MET A 304 -3.67 1.79 -15.56
CA MET A 304 -4.94 1.86 -14.81
C MET A 304 -6.06 2.59 -15.56
N GLN A 305 -5.76 3.50 -16.49
CA GLN A 305 -6.80 4.21 -17.25
C GLN A 305 -7.67 3.26 -18.08
N ASP A 306 -7.08 2.19 -18.62
CA ASP A 306 -7.76 1.24 -19.52
C ASP A 306 -8.42 0.05 -18.79
N GLN A 307 -8.37 0.01 -17.46
CA GLN A 307 -8.89 -1.13 -16.67
C GLN A 307 -10.36 -0.96 -16.29
N GLU A 308 -11.04 -2.06 -15.97
CA GLU A 308 -12.40 -2.04 -15.45
C GLU A 308 -12.39 -2.02 -13.91
N ALA A 309 -12.92 -0.95 -13.33
CA ALA A 309 -13.11 -0.77 -11.90
C ALA A 309 -14.13 0.35 -11.68
N CYS A 310 -15.19 0.12 -10.91
CA CYS A 310 -16.19 1.16 -10.62
C CYS A 310 -15.59 2.31 -9.79
N GLY A 311 -14.68 2.00 -8.87
CA GLY A 311 -13.91 2.95 -8.07
C GLY A 311 -12.58 3.37 -8.69
N LYS A 312 -12.44 3.37 -10.04
CA LYS A 312 -11.20 3.77 -10.73
C LYS A 312 -10.63 5.10 -10.22
N GLY A 313 -11.46 6.13 -10.07
CA GLY A 313 -11.07 7.42 -9.51
C GLY A 313 -10.46 7.32 -8.10
N PRO A 314 -11.21 6.82 -7.09
CA PRO A 314 -10.69 6.52 -5.75
C PRO A 314 -9.37 5.73 -5.72
N VAL A 315 -9.25 4.69 -6.55
CA VAL A 315 -8.03 3.87 -6.65
C VAL A 315 -6.86 4.70 -7.20
N GLN A 316 -7.08 5.46 -8.28
CA GLN A 316 -6.08 6.36 -8.85
C GLN A 316 -5.62 7.45 -7.87
N VAL A 317 -6.52 7.99 -7.02
CA VAL A 317 -6.14 8.94 -5.95
C VAL A 317 -5.12 8.31 -5.01
N VAL A 318 -5.36 7.08 -4.55
CA VAL A 318 -4.43 6.36 -3.67
C VAL A 318 -3.12 6.00 -4.39
N MET A 319 -3.16 5.64 -5.68
CA MET A 319 -1.95 5.41 -6.48
C MET A 319 -1.11 6.68 -6.66
N HIS A 320 -1.72 7.83 -6.94
CA HIS A 320 -1.03 9.12 -7.02
C HIS A 320 -0.43 9.51 -5.66
N LEU A 321 -1.20 9.38 -4.57
CA LEU A 321 -0.71 9.67 -3.23
C LEU A 321 0.44 8.74 -2.82
N ALA A 322 0.39 7.47 -3.21
CA ALA A 322 1.46 6.50 -3.01
C ALA A 322 2.74 6.90 -3.75
N ARG A 323 2.64 7.33 -5.01
CA ARG A 323 3.79 7.86 -5.77
C ARG A 323 4.37 9.13 -5.14
N LEU A 324 3.52 10.04 -4.66
CA LEU A 324 3.96 11.29 -4.00
C LEU A 324 4.63 11.04 -2.64
N LYS A 325 4.15 10.06 -1.86
CA LYS A 325 4.62 9.77 -0.48
C LYS A 325 5.58 8.57 -0.40
N GLY A 326 5.98 8.00 -1.53
CA GLY A 326 6.91 6.85 -1.62
C GLY A 326 6.35 5.54 -1.06
N TRP A 327 5.03 5.35 -1.06
CA TRP A 327 4.39 4.11 -0.60
C TRP A 327 4.51 2.99 -1.63
N LYS A 328 4.35 1.74 -1.20
CA LYS A 328 4.25 0.54 -2.04
C LYS A 328 2.88 -0.10 -1.85
N ALA A 329 2.46 -0.90 -2.83
CA ALA A 329 1.18 -1.61 -2.83
C ALA A 329 1.38 -3.13 -2.82
N LYS A 330 0.48 -3.87 -2.15
CA LYS A 330 0.50 -5.33 -2.05
C LYS A 330 -0.93 -5.87 -2.11
N LEU A 331 -1.21 -6.78 -3.06
CA LEU A 331 -2.43 -7.57 -3.08
C LEU A 331 -2.53 -8.44 -1.81
N LEU A 332 -3.70 -8.47 -1.20
CA LEU A 332 -4.01 -9.30 -0.02
C LEU A 332 -4.87 -10.51 -0.40
N ASP A 333 -5.93 -10.29 -1.17
CA ASP A 333 -6.84 -11.33 -1.70
C ASP A 333 -7.49 -10.80 -3.00
N TYR A 334 -7.77 -11.73 -3.92
CA TYR A 334 -8.54 -11.48 -5.13
C TYR A 334 -9.51 -12.65 -5.36
N ARG A 335 -10.77 -12.32 -5.65
CA ARG A 335 -11.86 -13.26 -5.98
C ARG A 335 -12.81 -12.61 -6.97
N ASN A 336 -13.78 -13.36 -7.46
CA ASN A 336 -15.00 -12.78 -8.02
C ASN A 336 -16.25 -13.41 -7.39
N SER A 337 -17.44 -12.91 -7.74
CA SER A 337 -18.72 -13.43 -7.21
C SER A 337 -18.92 -14.92 -7.41
N GLY A 338 -18.34 -15.52 -8.46
CA GLY A 338 -18.35 -16.96 -8.75
C GLY A 338 -17.39 -17.80 -7.91
N ASP A 339 -16.65 -17.18 -6.99
CA ASP A 339 -15.87 -17.82 -5.92
C ASP A 339 -16.55 -17.72 -4.55
N THR A 340 -17.71 -17.05 -4.47
CA THR A 340 -18.46 -16.85 -3.23
C THR A 340 -19.91 -17.32 -3.36
N ALA A 341 -20.87 -16.41 -3.58
CA ALA A 341 -22.29 -16.72 -3.57
C ALA A 341 -23.00 -16.60 -4.94
N GLY A 342 -22.27 -16.21 -5.99
CA GLY A 342 -22.79 -16.10 -7.36
C GLY A 342 -22.46 -17.31 -8.22
N ASP A 343 -23.06 -17.38 -9.41
CA ASP A 343 -22.62 -18.30 -10.47
C ASP A 343 -21.39 -17.77 -11.22
N ARG A 344 -20.94 -18.50 -12.25
CA ARG A 344 -19.71 -18.22 -13.02
C ARG A 344 -19.97 -17.67 -14.44
N THR A 345 -21.21 -17.37 -14.78
CA THR A 345 -21.63 -16.92 -16.13
C THR A 345 -21.43 -15.43 -16.35
N ALA A 346 -21.69 -14.61 -15.33
CA ALA A 346 -21.50 -13.16 -15.34
C ALA A 346 -21.09 -12.68 -13.94
N VAL A 347 -19.78 -12.54 -13.70
CA VAL A 347 -19.22 -12.28 -12.37
C VAL A 347 -18.79 -10.83 -12.16
N VAL A 348 -18.70 -10.40 -10.91
CA VAL A 348 -18.05 -9.13 -10.51
C VAL A 348 -16.76 -9.44 -9.77
N GLY A 349 -15.66 -8.78 -10.16
CA GLY A 349 -14.33 -8.96 -9.56
C GLY A 349 -14.14 -8.15 -8.27
N TYR A 350 -13.42 -8.72 -7.31
CA TYR A 350 -13.13 -8.13 -6.00
C TYR A 350 -11.64 -8.25 -5.67
N ALA A 351 -11.02 -7.17 -5.18
CA ALA A 351 -9.66 -7.22 -4.65
C ALA A 351 -9.53 -6.42 -3.36
N ALA A 352 -8.72 -6.92 -2.44
CA ALA A 352 -8.22 -6.18 -1.29
C ALA A 352 -6.73 -5.88 -1.50
N VAL A 353 -6.34 -4.61 -1.51
CA VAL A 353 -4.94 -4.18 -1.74
C VAL A 353 -4.50 -3.25 -0.62
N ALA A 354 -3.38 -3.57 0.04
CA ALA A 354 -2.76 -2.71 1.04
C ALA A 354 -1.75 -1.76 0.41
N PHE A 355 -1.84 -0.48 0.75
CA PHE A 355 -0.82 0.53 0.50
C PHE A 355 -0.11 0.86 1.80
N TYR A 356 1.21 0.78 1.80
CA TYR A 356 2.03 0.94 2.99
C TYR A 356 3.26 1.78 2.70
N GLN A 357 3.70 2.53 3.70
CA GLN A 357 4.99 3.19 3.63
C GLN A 357 6.07 2.14 3.89
N PRO A 358 6.99 1.86 2.94
CA PRO A 358 8.12 0.98 3.23
C PRO A 358 8.94 1.59 4.38
N GLU A 359 9.63 0.73 5.15
CA GLU A 359 10.62 1.24 6.10
C GLU A 359 11.72 2.00 5.33
N PRO A 360 12.29 3.07 5.91
CA PRO A 360 13.43 3.74 5.30
C PRO A 360 14.56 2.73 5.17
N GLY A 361 15.12 2.61 3.97
CA GLY A 361 16.35 1.85 3.79
C GLY A 361 17.44 2.36 4.72
N ARG A 362 18.31 1.47 5.18
CA ARG A 362 19.57 1.81 5.85
C ARG A 362 20.45 2.65 4.92
N TYR A 363 20.27 2.51 3.60
CA TYR A 363 20.98 3.26 2.57
C TYR A 363 20.03 4.16 1.78
N SER A 364 20.39 5.44 1.68
CA SER A 364 19.70 6.43 0.84
C SER A 364 19.82 6.09 -0.65
N ALA A 365 18.95 6.66 -1.48
CA ALA A 365 18.99 6.48 -2.93
C ALA A 365 20.36 6.84 -3.55
N ALA A 366 21.03 7.88 -3.02
CA ALA A 366 22.37 8.28 -3.47
C ALA A 366 23.44 7.23 -3.12
N GLU A 367 23.37 6.63 -1.93
CA GLU A 367 24.30 5.58 -1.49
C GLU A 367 24.09 4.27 -2.25
N ARG A 368 22.82 3.88 -2.47
CA ARG A 368 22.45 2.72 -3.30
C ARG A 368 22.99 2.88 -4.72
N LYS A 369 22.77 4.04 -5.34
CA LYS A 369 23.30 4.36 -6.67
C LYS A 369 24.83 4.31 -6.69
N ALA A 370 25.50 4.89 -5.69
CA ALA A 370 26.97 4.87 -5.62
C ALA A 370 27.53 3.43 -5.53
N LEU A 371 26.86 2.52 -4.83
CA LEU A 371 27.26 1.10 -4.78
C LEU A 371 27.00 0.37 -6.12
N LEU A 372 25.87 0.64 -6.79
CA LEU A 372 25.58 0.08 -8.11
C LEU A 372 26.58 0.59 -9.18
N ASP A 373 26.84 1.90 -9.22
CA ASP A 373 27.84 2.52 -10.09
C ASP A 373 29.23 1.90 -9.85
N LEU A 374 29.61 1.66 -8.58
CA LEU A 374 30.87 1.02 -8.21
C LEU A 374 30.95 -0.44 -8.65
N ALA A 375 29.87 -1.23 -8.49
CA ALA A 375 29.79 -2.60 -8.98
C ALA A 375 29.92 -2.63 -10.52
N ARG A 376 29.19 -1.76 -11.22
CA ARG A 376 29.22 -1.59 -12.68
C ARG A 376 30.62 -1.22 -13.18
N GLN A 377 31.27 -0.25 -12.55
CA GLN A 377 32.66 0.11 -12.86
C GLN A 377 33.60 -1.08 -12.62
N THR A 378 33.45 -1.76 -11.49
CA THR A 378 34.32 -2.89 -11.13
C THR A 378 34.23 -4.01 -12.16
N ILE A 379 33.02 -4.43 -12.54
CA ILE A 379 32.82 -5.47 -13.55
C ILE A 379 33.43 -5.04 -14.89
N LYS A 380 33.22 -3.78 -15.30
CA LYS A 380 33.82 -3.25 -16.54
C LYS A 380 35.35 -3.28 -16.51
N GLU A 381 36.00 -2.87 -15.42
CA GLU A 381 37.46 -2.85 -15.33
C GLU A 381 38.07 -4.24 -15.18
N VAL A 382 37.40 -5.15 -14.47
CA VAL A 382 37.81 -6.56 -14.36
C VAL A 382 37.71 -7.24 -15.73
N VAL A 383 36.58 -7.13 -16.42
CA VAL A 383 36.34 -7.81 -17.70
C VAL A 383 37.22 -7.25 -18.83
N THR A 384 37.55 -5.96 -18.82
CA THR A 384 38.32 -5.32 -19.92
C THR A 384 39.82 -5.17 -19.64
N ARG A 385 40.26 -5.16 -18.38
CA ARG A 385 41.65 -4.88 -17.97
C ARG A 385 42.19 -5.80 -16.89
N ASN A 386 41.40 -6.76 -16.40
CA ASN A 386 41.75 -7.67 -15.30
C ASN A 386 42.27 -6.94 -14.04
N ARG A 387 41.63 -5.82 -13.67
CA ARG A 387 41.97 -5.03 -12.48
C ARG A 387 40.73 -4.52 -11.74
N LEU A 388 40.86 -4.31 -10.44
CA LEU A 388 39.86 -3.55 -9.66
C LEU A 388 40.05 -2.04 -9.88
N PRO A 389 38.98 -1.23 -9.75
CA PRO A 389 39.10 0.24 -9.77
C PRO A 389 39.80 0.74 -8.49
N GLU A 390 40.65 1.76 -8.65
CA GLU A 390 41.27 2.45 -7.53
C GLU A 390 40.29 3.47 -6.93
N VAL A 391 39.93 3.28 -5.65
CA VAL A 391 39.01 4.13 -4.91
C VAL A 391 39.61 4.54 -3.57
N ARG A 392 39.24 5.73 -3.08
CA ARG A 392 39.69 6.27 -1.80
C ARG A 392 38.54 6.23 -0.77
N PRO A 393 38.76 5.80 0.48
CA PRO A 393 37.69 5.66 1.46
C PRO A 393 36.87 6.94 1.67
N GLU A 394 37.50 8.11 1.56
CA GLU A 394 36.91 9.44 1.79
C GLU A 394 35.87 9.81 0.71
N GLN A 395 35.83 9.09 -0.41
CA GLN A 395 34.79 9.24 -1.44
C GLN A 395 33.44 8.67 -1.00
N PHE A 396 33.40 7.86 0.07
CA PHE A 396 32.21 7.17 0.54
C PHE A 396 31.73 7.69 1.92
N PRO A 397 30.41 7.89 2.10
CA PRO A 397 29.83 8.21 3.40
C PRO A 397 30.11 7.10 4.42
N ALA A 398 30.03 7.44 5.71
CA ALA A 398 30.43 6.55 6.80
C ALA A 398 29.67 5.20 6.80
N SER A 399 28.37 5.24 6.49
CA SER A 399 27.46 4.11 6.25
C SER A 399 28.01 3.03 5.29
N LEU A 400 28.71 3.44 4.23
CA LEU A 400 29.31 2.55 3.23
C LEU A 400 30.72 2.10 3.63
N ARG A 401 31.33 2.76 4.61
CA ARG A 401 32.61 2.37 5.22
C ARG A 401 32.46 1.41 6.39
N GLU A 402 31.24 1.22 6.91
CA GLU A 402 30.94 0.17 7.89
C GLU A 402 31.18 -1.23 7.30
N PRO A 403 31.71 -2.18 8.10
CA PRO A 403 31.79 -3.58 7.69
C PRO A 403 30.40 -4.18 7.44
N LYS A 404 30.20 -4.76 6.26
CA LYS A 404 28.93 -5.43 5.90
C LYS A 404 29.12 -6.67 5.05
N ALA A 405 28.21 -7.61 5.26
CA ALA A 405 27.94 -8.71 4.35
C ALA A 405 27.11 -8.19 3.17
N CYS A 406 27.42 -8.62 1.95
CA CYS A 406 26.58 -8.39 0.79
C CYS A 406 26.70 -9.52 -0.23
N PHE A 407 25.73 -9.59 -1.14
CA PHE A 407 25.76 -10.37 -2.37
C PHE A 407 25.62 -9.41 -3.56
N VAL A 408 26.38 -9.68 -4.62
CA VAL A 408 26.21 -9.03 -5.93
C VAL A 408 25.68 -10.08 -6.89
N THR A 409 24.51 -9.79 -7.47
CA THR A 409 23.82 -10.66 -8.43
C THR A 409 23.83 -9.99 -9.80
N LEU A 410 24.25 -10.74 -10.81
CA LEU A 410 24.23 -10.35 -12.21
C LEU A 410 23.12 -11.10 -12.91
N THR A 411 22.28 -10.39 -13.67
CA THR A 411 21.33 -11.01 -14.58
C THR A 411 21.54 -10.51 -16.00
N LYS A 412 21.29 -11.38 -16.99
CA LYS A 412 21.29 -11.06 -18.41
C LYS A 412 19.92 -11.41 -18.97
N GLN A 413 19.19 -10.43 -19.51
CA GLN A 413 17.81 -10.61 -20.00
C GLN A 413 16.90 -11.31 -18.95
N GLY A 414 17.02 -10.91 -17.68
CA GLY A 414 16.28 -11.49 -16.55
C GLY A 414 16.73 -12.88 -16.07
N ARG A 415 17.75 -13.50 -16.70
CA ARG A 415 18.30 -14.80 -16.29
C ARG A 415 19.57 -14.61 -15.46
N LEU A 416 19.78 -15.45 -14.45
CA LEU A 416 20.97 -15.42 -13.60
C LEU A 416 22.25 -15.64 -14.43
N ARG A 417 23.22 -14.74 -14.29
CA ARG A 417 24.52 -14.74 -15.00
C ARG A 417 25.73 -14.86 -14.06
N GLY A 418 25.52 -14.60 -12.77
CA GLY A 418 26.47 -14.77 -11.67
C GLY A 418 25.85 -14.29 -10.35
N CYS A 419 26.21 -14.88 -9.22
CA CYS A 419 25.80 -14.38 -7.88
C CYS A 419 26.77 -14.87 -6.80
N ILE A 420 27.56 -13.94 -6.27
CA ILE A 420 28.57 -14.19 -5.24
C ILE A 420 28.39 -13.20 -4.08
N GLY A 421 28.65 -13.67 -2.87
CA GLY A 421 28.56 -12.86 -1.66
C GLY A 421 29.04 -13.59 -0.42
N HIS A 422 29.11 -12.84 0.68
CA HIS A 422 29.50 -13.32 1.99
C HIS A 422 28.34 -13.17 2.98
N LEU A 423 28.19 -14.12 3.90
CA LEU A 423 27.13 -14.12 4.93
C LEU A 423 27.53 -13.34 6.21
N THR A 424 28.81 -13.04 6.37
CA THR A 424 29.36 -12.28 7.49
C THR A 424 30.14 -11.09 6.97
N ALA A 425 30.16 -10.00 7.74
CA ALA A 425 30.93 -8.81 7.41
C ALA A 425 32.43 -9.11 7.59
N GLN A 426 33.22 -8.91 6.53
CA GLN A 426 34.67 -9.08 6.54
C GLN A 426 35.41 -7.76 6.30
N GLU A 427 34.79 -6.84 5.57
CA GLU A 427 35.38 -5.59 5.12
C GLU A 427 34.30 -4.49 4.93
N PRO A 428 34.69 -3.22 4.80
CA PRO A 428 33.79 -2.12 4.46
C PRO A 428 32.88 -2.41 3.25
N LEU A 429 31.60 -2.05 3.34
CA LEU A 429 30.59 -2.40 2.32
C LEU A 429 31.02 -2.04 0.88
N TYR A 430 31.61 -0.87 0.64
CA TYR A 430 32.05 -0.49 -0.71
C TYR A 430 33.09 -1.47 -1.29
N LYS A 431 34.00 -2.00 -0.46
CA LYS A 431 34.99 -3.00 -0.89
C LYS A 431 34.34 -4.37 -1.11
N ALA A 432 33.48 -4.79 -0.18
CA ALA A 432 32.74 -6.04 -0.30
C ALA A 432 31.92 -6.07 -1.62
N VAL A 433 31.34 -4.94 -2.02
CA VAL A 433 30.65 -4.80 -3.31
C VAL A 433 31.62 -4.92 -4.49
N MET A 434 32.79 -4.28 -4.47
CA MET A 434 33.81 -4.44 -5.53
C MET A 434 34.27 -5.89 -5.66
N GLU A 435 34.64 -6.52 -4.54
CA GLU A 435 35.13 -7.89 -4.45
C GLU A 435 34.08 -8.88 -4.96
N ASN A 436 32.85 -8.80 -4.45
CA ASN A 436 31.76 -9.67 -4.89
C ASN A 436 31.33 -9.41 -6.34
N ALA A 437 31.40 -8.17 -6.84
CA ALA A 437 31.12 -7.84 -8.23
C ALA A 437 32.16 -8.44 -9.18
N ARG A 438 33.46 -8.38 -8.84
CA ARG A 438 34.53 -9.13 -9.54
C ARG A 438 34.21 -10.62 -9.55
N ASN A 439 33.93 -11.18 -8.38
CA ASN A 439 33.80 -12.62 -8.22
C ASN A 439 32.54 -13.16 -8.94
N ALA A 440 31.42 -12.44 -8.89
CA ALA A 440 30.22 -12.76 -9.65
C ALA A 440 30.42 -12.67 -11.18
N ALA A 441 31.30 -11.79 -11.66
CA ALA A 441 31.57 -11.63 -13.09
C ALA A 441 32.58 -12.66 -13.66
N VAL A 442 33.63 -13.01 -12.92
CA VAL A 442 34.74 -13.82 -13.48
C VAL A 442 35.19 -15.02 -12.63
N GLN A 443 34.63 -15.24 -11.44
CA GLN A 443 35.01 -16.36 -10.55
C GLN A 443 33.85 -17.29 -10.13
N ASP A 444 32.61 -17.00 -10.54
CA ASP A 444 31.46 -17.86 -10.28
C ASP A 444 31.50 -19.12 -11.15
N ILE A 445 32.06 -20.21 -10.62
CA ILE A 445 32.31 -21.49 -11.32
C ILE A 445 31.10 -22.13 -12.01
N ARG A 446 29.88 -21.65 -11.74
CA ARG A 446 28.64 -22.10 -12.41
C ARG A 446 28.49 -21.51 -13.82
N PHE A 447 29.25 -20.46 -14.15
CA PHE A 447 29.14 -19.72 -15.39
C PHE A 447 30.54 -19.45 -16.00
N PRO A 448 30.67 -19.37 -17.34
CA PRO A 448 31.87 -18.82 -17.96
C PRO A 448 32.09 -17.35 -17.54
N PRO A 449 33.35 -16.86 -17.47
CA PRO A 449 33.62 -15.44 -17.20
C PRO A 449 32.87 -14.51 -18.16
N VAL A 450 32.34 -13.41 -17.64
CA VAL A 450 31.63 -12.36 -18.41
C VAL A 450 32.54 -11.80 -19.51
N GLN A 451 32.01 -11.71 -20.73
CA GLN A 451 32.72 -11.14 -21.87
C GLN A 451 32.42 -9.62 -22.05
N PRO A 452 33.31 -8.85 -22.70
CA PRO A 452 33.15 -7.39 -22.83
C PRO A 452 31.89 -6.92 -23.56
N ASP A 453 31.37 -7.72 -24.49
CA ASP A 453 30.14 -7.48 -25.24
C ASP A 453 28.88 -7.68 -24.38
N GLU A 454 28.91 -8.59 -23.41
CA GLU A 454 27.80 -8.81 -22.47
C GLU A 454 27.54 -7.61 -21.54
N LEU A 455 28.55 -6.75 -21.31
CA LEU A 455 28.53 -5.70 -20.28
C LEU A 455 27.33 -4.75 -20.36
N ALA A 456 26.80 -4.50 -21.55
CA ALA A 456 25.64 -3.64 -21.78
C ALA A 456 24.29 -4.33 -21.53
N GLU A 457 24.25 -5.67 -21.54
CA GLU A 457 23.05 -6.48 -21.30
C GLU A 457 22.89 -6.94 -19.85
N LEU A 458 23.93 -6.77 -19.02
CA LEU A 458 23.89 -7.13 -17.61
C LEU A 458 23.08 -6.09 -16.82
N ALA A 459 22.16 -6.54 -15.97
CA ALA A 459 21.61 -5.79 -14.85
C ALA A 459 22.25 -6.27 -13.54
N ILE A 460 22.49 -5.34 -12.61
CA ILE A 460 23.10 -5.59 -11.30
C ILE A 460 22.06 -5.40 -10.20
N GLU A 461 22.01 -6.36 -9.28
CA GLU A 461 21.33 -6.26 -7.98
C GLU A 461 22.37 -6.40 -6.86
N ILE A 462 22.28 -5.57 -5.84
CA ILE A 462 23.07 -5.67 -4.61
C ILE A 462 22.12 -5.97 -3.46
N SER A 463 22.41 -7.04 -2.70
CA SER A 463 21.71 -7.37 -1.46
C SER A 463 22.66 -7.16 -0.28
N VAL A 464 22.38 -6.18 0.59
CA VAL A 464 23.16 -5.90 1.80
C VAL A 464 22.51 -6.59 2.99
N LEU A 465 23.28 -7.37 3.75
CA LEU A 465 22.77 -8.28 4.77
C LEU A 465 22.84 -7.68 6.19
N THR A 466 21.86 -8.03 7.02
CA THR A 466 22.01 -7.95 8.49
C THR A 466 22.94 -9.07 8.97
N GLU A 467 23.47 -8.92 10.19
CA GLU A 467 24.26 -9.99 10.81
C GLU A 467 23.35 -11.22 11.12
N PRO A 468 23.72 -12.45 10.73
CA PRO A 468 22.87 -13.63 10.92
C PRO A 468 22.67 -14.00 12.40
N GLN A 469 21.41 -13.96 12.85
CA GLN A 469 21.01 -14.26 14.21
C GLN A 469 20.57 -15.72 14.35
N PRO A 470 20.99 -16.46 15.39
CA PRO A 470 20.55 -17.83 15.63
C PRO A 470 19.05 -17.88 15.98
N VAL A 471 18.32 -18.83 15.40
CA VAL A 471 16.93 -19.11 15.76
C VAL A 471 16.93 -20.21 16.81
N ALA A 472 16.47 -19.88 18.02
CA ALA A 472 16.18 -20.88 19.04
C ALA A 472 14.79 -21.50 18.78
N PHE A 473 14.72 -22.83 18.64
CA PHE A 473 13.48 -23.56 18.45
C PHE A 473 13.46 -24.88 19.24
N SER A 474 12.28 -25.33 19.63
CA SER A 474 12.06 -26.57 20.41
C SER A 474 11.58 -27.76 19.57
N SER A 475 10.97 -27.51 18.41
CA SER A 475 10.54 -28.55 17.45
C SER A 475 10.63 -28.04 16.00
N PRO A 476 10.53 -28.93 14.99
CA PRO A 476 10.40 -28.53 13.59
C PRO A 476 9.22 -27.58 13.32
N GLU A 477 8.10 -27.78 14.01
CA GLU A 477 6.87 -26.98 13.87
C GLU A 477 7.05 -25.58 14.47
N ASP A 478 7.75 -25.47 15.60
CA ASP A 478 8.14 -24.20 16.21
C ASP A 478 9.13 -23.42 15.32
N LEU A 479 10.06 -24.10 14.65
CA LEU A 479 10.91 -23.49 13.62
C LEU A 479 10.07 -22.96 12.44
N LEU A 480 9.15 -23.76 11.91
CA LEU A 480 8.25 -23.34 10.84
C LEU A 480 7.37 -22.15 11.27
N ALA A 481 6.90 -22.10 12.52
CA ALA A 481 6.15 -20.96 13.04
C ALA A 481 7.00 -19.67 13.06
N LYS A 482 8.29 -19.76 13.37
CA LYS A 482 9.21 -18.61 13.53
C LYS A 482 9.72 -18.01 12.23
N LEU A 483 9.88 -18.78 11.16
CA LEU A 483 10.35 -18.27 9.87
C LEU A 483 9.32 -17.34 9.21
N ARG A 484 9.76 -16.21 8.66
CA ARG A 484 8.91 -15.23 7.97
C ARG A 484 9.21 -15.20 6.46
N PRO A 485 8.31 -15.72 5.61
CA PRO A 485 8.49 -15.70 4.16
C PRO A 485 8.70 -14.27 3.64
N HIS A 486 9.51 -14.14 2.60
CA HIS A 486 9.92 -12.90 1.95
C HIS A 486 10.68 -11.90 2.85
N GLN A 487 10.91 -12.20 4.13
CA GLN A 487 11.72 -11.37 5.05
C GLN A 487 13.03 -12.06 5.44
N ASP A 488 12.97 -13.35 5.80
CA ASP A 488 14.11 -14.06 6.38
C ASP A 488 14.91 -14.82 5.32
N GLY A 489 16.18 -14.42 5.14
CA GLY A 489 17.20 -15.24 4.52
C GLY A 489 17.66 -16.27 5.54
N VAL A 490 17.76 -17.53 5.13
CA VAL A 490 17.99 -18.65 6.06
C VAL A 490 19.38 -19.22 5.81
N ILE A 491 20.13 -19.44 6.88
CA ILE A 491 21.33 -20.28 6.91
C ILE A 491 20.95 -21.55 7.65
N LEU A 492 21.05 -22.69 6.97
CA LEU A 492 20.79 -24.01 7.52
C LEU A 492 22.11 -24.74 7.68
N GLN A 493 22.37 -25.27 8.87
CA GLN A 493 23.52 -26.11 9.16
C GLN A 493 23.08 -27.45 9.76
N ILE A 494 23.50 -28.55 9.13
CA ILE A 494 23.22 -29.94 9.53
C ILE A 494 24.58 -30.65 9.65
N GLY A 495 25.06 -30.79 10.88
CA GLY A 495 26.46 -31.19 11.13
C GLY A 495 27.44 -30.16 10.54
N ASP A 496 28.39 -30.63 9.73
CA ASP A 496 29.37 -29.77 9.04
C ASP A 496 28.84 -29.18 7.71
N ARG A 497 27.67 -29.63 7.24
CA ARG A 497 27.08 -29.18 5.98
C ARG A 497 26.26 -27.93 6.19
N ARG A 498 26.47 -26.92 5.34
CA ARG A 498 25.80 -25.62 5.43
C ARG A 498 25.35 -25.13 4.06
N ALA A 499 24.14 -24.59 3.99
CA ALA A 499 23.64 -23.85 2.84
C ALA A 499 22.89 -22.59 3.26
N THR A 500 22.62 -21.70 2.30
CA THR A 500 21.77 -20.53 2.51
C THR A 500 20.84 -20.26 1.33
N PHE A 501 19.69 -19.67 1.62
CA PHE A 501 18.84 -18.98 0.66
C PHE A 501 18.62 -17.53 1.12
N LEU A 502 18.68 -16.59 0.17
CA LEU A 502 18.30 -15.19 0.36
C LEU A 502 16.75 -15.07 0.44
N PRO A 503 16.19 -13.99 1.04
CA PRO A 503 14.74 -13.78 1.13
C PRO A 503 13.99 -13.87 -0.22
N GLN A 504 14.64 -13.50 -1.32
CA GLN A 504 14.08 -13.55 -2.68
C GLN A 504 13.61 -14.96 -3.10
N VAL A 505 14.17 -16.03 -2.52
CA VAL A 505 13.82 -17.42 -2.85
C VAL A 505 12.40 -17.79 -2.39
N TRP A 506 11.87 -17.11 -1.36
CA TRP A 506 10.48 -17.30 -0.90
C TRP A 506 9.44 -17.03 -2.00
N SER A 507 9.76 -16.20 -2.99
CA SER A 507 8.87 -15.95 -4.14
C SER A 507 8.73 -17.16 -5.08
N GLN A 508 9.65 -18.12 -5.02
CA GLN A 508 9.60 -19.39 -5.77
C GLN A 508 9.17 -20.56 -4.89
N LEU A 509 9.54 -20.53 -3.60
CA LEU A 509 9.21 -21.53 -2.59
C LEU A 509 8.52 -20.85 -1.39
N PRO A 510 7.24 -20.46 -1.51
CA PRO A 510 6.52 -19.76 -0.44
C PRO A 510 6.15 -20.68 0.74
N ASP A 511 6.01 -21.98 0.48
CA ASP A 511 5.80 -22.98 1.53
C ASP A 511 7.10 -23.22 2.33
N LYS A 512 6.98 -23.11 3.66
CA LYS A 512 8.11 -23.16 4.59
C LYS A 512 8.77 -24.54 4.67
N GLU A 513 7.99 -25.61 4.56
CA GLU A 513 8.53 -26.96 4.56
C GLU A 513 9.29 -27.25 3.25
N GLN A 514 8.70 -26.93 2.10
CA GLN A 514 9.38 -27.05 0.80
C GLN A 514 10.63 -26.17 0.72
N PHE A 515 10.61 -24.96 1.27
CA PHE A 515 11.77 -24.07 1.34
C PHE A 515 12.93 -24.74 2.11
N LEU A 516 12.67 -25.25 3.32
CA LEU A 516 13.69 -25.94 4.13
C LEU A 516 14.14 -27.27 3.50
N ASN A 517 13.23 -27.99 2.84
CA ASN A 517 13.54 -29.22 2.11
C ASN A 517 14.55 -28.97 0.97
N HIS A 518 14.31 -27.95 0.14
CA HIS A 518 15.25 -27.56 -0.93
C HIS A 518 16.56 -26.97 -0.37
N LEU A 519 16.50 -26.29 0.78
CA LEU A 519 17.70 -25.76 1.44
C LEU A 519 18.59 -26.89 2.02
N ALA A 520 17.98 -27.95 2.55
CA ALA A 520 18.70 -29.15 2.98
C ALA A 520 19.34 -29.88 1.79
N GLN A 521 18.62 -30.03 0.67
CA GLN A 521 19.18 -30.55 -0.58
C GLN A 521 20.35 -29.70 -1.09
N LYS A 522 20.27 -28.37 -1.01
CA LYS A 522 21.36 -27.46 -1.36
C LYS A 522 22.59 -27.60 -0.45
N ALA A 523 22.40 -28.04 0.80
CA ALA A 523 23.50 -28.42 1.70
C ALA A 523 24.07 -29.82 1.41
N GLY A 524 23.53 -30.54 0.41
CA GLY A 524 23.89 -31.93 0.09
C GLY A 524 23.21 -32.96 0.98
N CYS A 525 22.22 -32.57 1.79
CA CYS A 525 21.47 -33.44 2.71
C CYS A 525 20.17 -33.94 2.07
N SER A 526 19.50 -34.89 2.72
CA SER A 526 18.15 -35.33 2.32
C SER A 526 17.12 -34.24 2.65
N PRO A 527 16.00 -34.14 1.91
CA PRO A 527 15.01 -33.07 2.10
C PRO A 527 14.60 -32.85 3.56
N SER A 528 14.22 -33.89 4.29
CA SER A 528 13.74 -33.80 5.67
C SER A 528 14.85 -33.71 6.74
N ASP A 529 16.13 -33.64 6.35
CA ASP A 529 17.24 -33.69 7.32
C ASP A 529 17.29 -32.49 8.27
N TRP A 530 16.70 -31.35 7.91
CA TRP A 530 16.56 -30.19 8.80
C TRP A 530 15.69 -30.46 10.03
N ARG A 531 14.87 -31.52 10.02
CA ARG A 531 14.08 -31.96 11.18
C ARG A 531 14.90 -32.75 12.20
N LYS A 532 16.14 -33.12 11.89
CA LYS A 532 16.99 -33.93 12.78
C LYS A 532 17.50 -33.10 13.97
N PRO A 533 17.61 -33.69 15.18
CA PRO A 533 18.27 -33.07 16.31
C PRO A 533 19.69 -32.60 15.97
N GLY A 534 20.10 -31.46 16.53
CA GLY A 534 21.40 -30.84 16.25
C GLY A 534 21.46 -29.94 15.01
N THR A 535 20.38 -29.87 14.22
CA THR A 535 20.24 -28.85 13.17
C THR A 535 20.30 -27.44 13.79
N ARG A 536 21.10 -26.56 13.19
CA ARG A 536 21.19 -25.15 13.57
C ARG A 536 20.65 -24.28 12.44
N VAL A 537 19.87 -23.28 12.82
CA VAL A 537 19.31 -22.30 11.87
C VAL A 537 19.72 -20.90 12.32
N GLN A 538 20.17 -20.08 11.37
CA GLN A 538 20.31 -18.64 11.55
C GLN A 538 19.46 -17.92 10.51
N ILE A 539 18.93 -16.75 10.86
CA ILE A 539 18.20 -15.87 9.94
C ILE A 539 18.91 -14.52 9.81
N TYR A 540 18.82 -13.93 8.63
CA TYR A 540 19.24 -12.57 8.33
C TYR A 540 18.20 -11.91 7.43
N GLN A 541 18.17 -10.59 7.37
CA GLN A 541 17.36 -9.84 6.42
C GLN A 541 18.27 -9.18 5.38
N VAL A 542 17.72 -8.80 4.23
CA VAL A 542 18.46 -8.06 3.20
C VAL A 542 17.76 -6.75 2.88
N GLU A 543 18.56 -5.70 2.70
CA GLU A 543 18.15 -4.55 1.89
C GLU A 543 18.71 -4.77 0.49
N SER A 544 17.83 -5.00 -0.47
CA SER A 544 18.20 -5.18 -1.86
C SER A 544 17.79 -3.97 -2.71
N PHE A 545 18.61 -3.66 -3.70
CA PHE A 545 18.39 -2.61 -4.68
C PHE A 545 19.08 -2.95 -6.00
N HIS A 546 18.55 -2.46 -7.11
CA HIS A 546 18.98 -2.83 -8.46
C HIS A 546 19.11 -1.62 -9.39
N GLU A 547 19.81 -1.80 -10.50
CA GLU A 547 19.88 -0.75 -11.52
C GLU A 547 18.53 -0.53 -12.21
N GLY A 548 18.18 0.75 -12.41
CA GLY A 548 16.89 1.17 -12.96
C GLY A 548 15.82 1.52 -11.92
N GLU A 549 16.15 1.39 -10.63
CA GLU A 549 15.29 1.68 -9.46
C GLU A 549 15.37 3.14 -8.96
#